data_AF-T0NL02-F1
#
_entry.id   AF-T0NL02-F1
#
_cell.length_a   1.000
_cell.length_b   1.000
_cell.length_c   1.000
_cell.angle_alpha   90.00
_cell.angle_beta   90.00
_cell.angle_gamma   90.00
#
_symmetry.space_group_name_H-M   'P 1'
#
loop_
_entity.id
_entity.type
_entity.pdbx_description
1 polymer ?
#
loop_
_entity_poly.entity_id
_entity_poly.type
_entity_poly.pdbx_seq_one_letter_code
_entity_poly.pdbx_strand_id
1 'polypeptide(L)'
;ADGIAVKYPGNITFELVKKYVDDIVTVSDENIAYALFKLLEREKVLVEPSGAAGLAALFENKIDVKGKKVVIILSGGNVNFLLLSNIIYRALEMEDKLLRLEFNLPDHPGTMEKIVNAISSSGSKHIPCGS
;
A
#
# COMPACT_ATOMS: atom_id res chain seq x y z
N ALA A 1 3.65 3.69 -8.92
CA ALA A 1 3.07 5.03 -8.60
C ALA A 1 3.13 5.99 -9.80
N ASP A 2 1.98 6.44 -10.33
CA ASP A 2 1.92 7.09 -11.65
C ASP A 2 2.42 8.54 -11.68
N GLY A 3 2.17 9.33 -10.63
CA GLY A 3 2.56 10.74 -10.58
C GLY A 3 4.08 11.00 -10.60
N ILE A 4 4.88 9.95 -10.44
CA ILE A 4 6.35 9.98 -10.54
C ILE A 4 6.88 9.12 -11.70
N ALA A 5 6.00 8.55 -12.54
CA ALA A 5 6.35 7.71 -13.68
C ALA A 5 6.68 8.57 -14.92
N VAL A 6 7.66 9.46 -14.79
CA VAL A 6 8.12 10.32 -15.90
C VAL A 6 9.23 9.63 -16.70
N LYS A 7 9.13 9.64 -18.03
CA LYS A 7 10.14 9.03 -18.92
C LYS A 7 11.48 9.74 -18.88
N TYR A 8 11.45 11.07 -18.83
CA TYR A 8 12.64 11.92 -18.75
C TYR A 8 12.37 13.09 -17.81
N PRO A 9 13.26 13.38 -16.84
CA PRO A 9 13.15 14.59 -16.04
C PRO A 9 13.37 15.83 -16.92
N GLY A 10 12.76 16.96 -16.54
CA GLY A 10 13.00 18.22 -17.23
C GLY A 10 14.45 18.69 -17.06
N ASN A 11 15.04 19.28 -18.10
CA ASN A 11 16.46 19.67 -18.09
C ASN A 11 16.83 20.58 -16.90
N ILE A 12 15.99 21.57 -16.59
CA ILE A 12 16.25 22.51 -15.49
C ILE A 12 16.19 21.78 -14.14
N THR A 13 15.15 20.98 -13.90
CA THR A 13 14.98 20.29 -12.62
C THR A 13 16.03 19.20 -12.43
N PHE A 14 16.45 18.53 -13.49
CA PHE A 14 17.52 17.54 -13.46
C PHE A 14 18.86 18.16 -13.03
N GLU A 15 19.24 19.30 -13.60
CA GLU A 15 20.47 20.00 -13.20
C GLU A 15 20.41 20.50 -11.75
N LEU A 16 19.25 20.98 -11.29
CA LEU A 16 19.07 21.36 -9.88
C LEU A 16 19.20 20.15 -8.95
N VAL A 17 18.55 19.03 -9.27
CA VAL A 17 18.64 17.79 -8.50
C VAL A 17 20.10 17.32 -8.41
N LYS A 18 20.81 17.28 -9.54
CA LYS A 18 22.22 16.89 -9.59
C LYS A 18 23.13 17.76 -8.73
N LYS A 19 22.77 19.04 -8.54
CA LYS A 19 23.56 19.99 -7.76
C LYS A 19 23.24 20.00 -6.27
N TYR A 20 21.98 19.78 -5.89
CA TYR A 20 21.49 20.04 -4.53
C TYR A 20 20.99 18.80 -3.78
N VAL A 21 20.73 17.68 -4.45
CA VAL A 21 20.26 16.45 -3.81
C VAL A 21 21.45 15.58 -3.45
N ASP A 22 21.54 15.21 -2.17
CA ASP A 22 22.63 14.38 -1.65
C ASP A 22 22.48 12.89 -2.04
N ASP A 23 21.25 12.39 -2.12
CA ASP A 23 20.98 10.98 -2.40
C ASP A 23 19.60 10.75 -3.05
N ILE A 24 19.48 9.66 -3.81
CA ILE A 24 18.25 9.21 -4.46
C ILE A 24 18.05 7.74 -4.14
N VAL A 25 16.91 7.43 -3.51
CA VAL A 25 16.51 6.07 -3.18
C VAL A 25 15.28 5.64 -3.96
N THR A 26 15.16 4.34 -4.22
CA THR A 26 13.96 3.73 -4.81
C THR A 26 13.19 2.96 -3.76
N VAL A 27 11.88 2.83 -4.00
CA VAL A 27 10.94 2.14 -3.12
C VAL A 27 10.02 1.26 -3.96
N SER A 28 9.53 0.18 -3.36
CA SER A 28 8.56 -0.73 -3.98
C SER A 28 7.15 -0.14 -3.98
N ASP A 29 6.34 -0.54 -4.96
CA ASP A 29 4.91 -0.21 -4.98
C ASP A 29 4.18 -0.83 -3.78
N GLU A 30 4.62 -1.98 -3.24
CA GLU A 30 4.07 -2.57 -2.02
C GLU A 30 4.26 -1.64 -0.81
N ASN A 31 5.46 -1.09 -0.61
CA ASN A 31 5.69 -0.17 0.50
C ASN A 31 5.05 1.20 0.29
N ILE A 32 4.83 1.63 -0.95
CA ILE A 32 3.99 2.80 -1.24
C ILE A 32 2.54 2.55 -0.79
N ALA A 33 1.98 1.38 -1.12
CA ALA A 33 0.64 0.99 -0.69
C ALA A 33 0.54 0.90 0.85
N TYR A 34 1.54 0.30 1.49
CA TYR A 34 1.61 0.23 2.95
C TYR A 34 1.75 1.61 3.61
N ALA A 35 2.55 2.52 3.03
CA ALA A 35 2.68 3.91 3.48
C ALA A 35 1.34 4.66 3.40
N LEU A 36 0.60 4.52 2.31
CA LEU A 36 -0.74 5.08 2.17
C LEU A 36 -1.70 4.52 3.22
N PHE A 37 -1.71 3.20 3.42
CA PHE A 37 -2.53 2.59 4.45
C PHE A 37 -2.21 3.15 5.84
N LYS A 38 -0.93 3.36 6.18
CA LYS A 38 -0.54 3.93 7.47
C LYS A 38 -0.93 5.39 7.64
N LEU A 39 -0.80 6.20 6.58
CA LEU A 39 -1.29 7.59 6.58
C LEU A 39 -2.80 7.65 6.83
N LEU A 40 -3.56 6.74 6.21
CA LEU A 40 -5.00 6.64 6.42
C LEU A 40 -5.38 6.08 7.79
N GLU A 41 -4.70 5.04 8.25
CA GLU A 41 -5.01 4.37 9.51
C GLU A 41 -4.74 5.30 10.70
N ARG A 42 -3.58 5.98 10.71
CA ARG A 42 -3.10 6.77 11.86
C ARG A 42 -3.38 8.25 11.73
N GLU A 43 -3.05 8.85 10.60
CA GLU A 43 -3.09 10.31 10.41
C GLU A 43 -4.40 10.80 9.77
N LYS A 44 -5.24 9.88 9.26
CA LYS A 44 -6.46 10.18 8.48
C LYS A 44 -6.19 11.02 7.23
N VAL A 45 -4.96 10.95 6.72
CA VAL A 45 -4.54 11.68 5.52
C VAL A 45 -4.59 10.73 4.33
N LEU A 46 -5.28 11.15 3.27
CA LEU A 46 -5.29 10.47 1.98
C LEU A 46 -4.43 11.25 0.98
N VAL A 47 -3.47 10.59 0.35
CA VAL A 47 -2.63 11.16 -0.71
C VAL A 47 -2.56 10.22 -1.91
N GLU A 48 -2.09 10.73 -3.05
CA GLU A 48 -1.76 9.88 -4.19
C GLU A 48 -0.55 8.98 -3.88
N PRO A 49 -0.40 7.82 -4.56
CA PRO A 49 0.73 6.92 -4.36
C PRO A 49 2.10 7.59 -4.45
N SER A 50 2.29 8.50 -5.41
CA SER A 50 3.52 9.29 -5.56
C SER A 50 3.82 10.13 -4.31
N GLY A 51 2.78 10.67 -3.66
CA GLY A 51 2.88 11.47 -2.45
C GLY A 51 3.31 10.71 -1.20
N ALA A 52 3.15 9.39 -1.20
CA ALA A 52 3.54 8.54 -0.08
C ALA A 52 4.96 7.96 -0.23
N ALA A 53 5.62 8.17 -1.37
CA ALA A 53 6.93 7.57 -1.67
C ALA A 53 8.01 7.92 -0.63
N GLY A 54 8.02 9.15 -0.11
CA GLY A 54 8.96 9.56 0.94
C GLY A 54 8.77 8.80 2.26
N LEU A 55 7.52 8.49 2.63
CA LEU A 55 7.24 7.66 3.81
C LEU A 55 7.59 6.20 3.57
N ALA A 56 7.31 5.68 2.38
CA ALA A 56 7.70 4.33 1.98
C ALA A 56 9.22 4.11 2.11
N ALA A 57 10.03 5.11 1.76
CA ALA A 57 11.49 5.04 1.90
C ALA A 57 11.95 4.85 3.35
N LEU A 58 11.23 5.44 4.31
CA LEU A 58 11.51 5.25 5.73
C LEU A 58 11.13 3.85 6.20
N PHE A 59 10.00 3.31 5.75
CA PHE A 59 9.59 1.94 6.10
C PHE A 59 10.53 0.87 5.54
N GLU A 60 11.11 1.11 4.36
CA GLU A 60 12.15 0.25 3.79
C GLU A 60 13.54 0.45 4.41
N ASN A 61 13.68 1.34 5.40
CA ASN A 61 14.96 1.72 6.00
C ASN A 61 16.02 2.16 4.97
N LYS A 62 15.58 2.80 3.87
CA LYS A 62 16.49 3.31 2.82
C LYS A 62 17.27 4.54 3.25
N ILE A 63 16.80 5.24 4.29
CA ILE A 63 17.38 6.48 4.79
C ILE A 63 17.59 6.34 6.30
N ASP A 64 18.81 6.57 6.78
CA ASP A 64 19.09 6.58 8.22
C ASP A 64 18.61 7.89 8.86
N VAL A 65 17.51 7.76 9.60
CA VAL A 65 16.82 8.85 10.28
C VAL A 65 16.95 8.80 11.80
N LYS A 66 17.75 7.88 12.35
CA LYS A 66 17.81 7.66 13.80
C LYS A 66 18.34 8.90 14.52
N GLY A 67 17.57 9.40 15.50
CA GLY A 67 17.93 10.58 16.29
C GLY A 67 17.83 11.91 15.52
N LYS A 68 17.29 11.91 14.29
CA LYS A 68 17.12 13.10 13.47
C LYS A 68 15.67 13.58 13.51
N LYS A 69 15.47 14.89 13.32
CA LYS A 69 14.15 15.45 13.01
C LYS A 69 13.97 15.39 11.50
N VAL A 70 12.96 14.66 11.04
CA VAL A 70 12.74 14.40 9.62
C VAL A 70 11.39 14.96 9.20
N VAL A 71 11.37 15.57 8.02
CA VAL A 71 10.17 16.09 7.37
C VAL A 71 9.99 15.32 6.06
N ILE A 72 8.76 14.87 5.82
CA ILE A 72 8.37 14.24 4.57
C ILE A 72 7.33 15.15 3.92
N ILE A 73 7.50 15.42 2.63
CA ILE A 73 6.51 16.16 1.85
C ILE A 73 5.49 15.13 1.35
N LEU A 74 4.25 15.29 1.80
CA LEU A 74 3.12 14.55 1.29
C LEU A 74 2.50 15.36 0.14
N SER A 75 2.57 14.84 -1.09
CA SER A 75 2.10 15.55 -2.29
C SER A 75 0.91 14.85 -2.96
N GLY A 76 0.01 15.62 -3.57
CA GLY A 76 -1.11 15.08 -4.36
C GLY A 76 -2.44 15.04 -3.58
N GLY A 77 -3.53 14.92 -4.32
CA GLY A 77 -4.88 15.04 -3.75
C GLY A 77 -5.99 14.39 -4.58
N ASN A 78 -5.68 13.82 -5.74
CA ASN A 78 -6.63 13.18 -6.62
C ASN A 78 -6.45 11.65 -6.59
N VAL A 79 -7.04 11.02 -5.59
CA VAL A 79 -6.96 9.56 -5.42
C VAL A 79 -8.14 8.86 -6.08
N ASN A 80 -7.83 7.87 -6.92
CA ASN A 80 -8.84 6.97 -7.48
C ASN A 80 -9.32 5.96 -6.41
N PHE A 81 -10.62 5.93 -6.13
CA PHE A 81 -11.21 5.03 -5.14
C PHE A 81 -11.01 3.53 -5.44
N LEU A 82 -10.94 3.11 -6.71
CA LEU A 82 -10.66 1.72 -7.07
C LEU A 82 -9.21 1.35 -6.75
N LEU A 83 -8.28 2.30 -6.90
CA LEU A 83 -6.89 2.09 -6.51
C LEU A 83 -6.78 1.98 -4.99
N LEU A 84 -7.52 2.82 -4.27
CA LEU A 84 -7.54 2.82 -2.82
C LEU A 84 -8.04 1.50 -2.23
N SER A 85 -9.12 0.92 -2.75
CA SER A 85 -9.63 -0.37 -2.26
C SER A 85 -8.58 -1.48 -2.38
N ASN A 86 -7.92 -1.59 -3.54
CA ASN A 86 -6.86 -2.57 -3.77
C ASN A 86 -5.68 -2.38 -2.82
N ILE A 87 -5.28 -1.13 -2.55
CA ILE A 87 -4.21 -0.79 -1.61
C ILE A 87 -4.57 -1.22 -0.18
N ILE A 88 -5.80 -0.96 0.25
CA ILE A 88 -6.27 -1.37 1.58
C ILE A 88 -6.24 -2.89 1.72
N TYR A 89 -6.74 -3.64 0.73
CA TYR A 89 -6.73 -5.10 0.77
C TYR A 89 -5.30 -5.66 0.88
N ARG A 90 -4.36 -5.17 0.06
CA ARG A 90 -2.96 -5.59 0.12
C ARG A 90 -2.31 -5.26 1.48
N ALA A 91 -2.56 -4.06 2.01
CA ALA A 91 -2.00 -3.68 3.29
C ALA A 91 -2.55 -4.53 4.45
N LEU A 92 -3.84 -4.90 4.41
CA LEU A 92 -4.43 -5.81 5.40
C LEU A 92 -3.86 -7.23 5.30
N GLU A 93 -3.56 -7.71 4.09
CA GLU A 93 -2.85 -8.98 3.88
C GLU A 93 -1.42 -8.92 4.47
N MET A 94 -0.69 -7.82 4.26
CA MET A 94 0.66 -7.62 4.81
C MET A 94 0.70 -7.53 6.34
N GLU A 95 -0.39 -7.11 6.98
CA GLU A 95 -0.50 -7.05 8.44
C GLU A 95 -1.09 -8.31 9.07
N ASP A 96 -1.24 -9.40 8.30
CA ASP A 96 -1.90 -10.64 8.73
C ASP A 96 -3.33 -10.41 9.27
N LYS A 97 -3.97 -9.31 8.88
CA LYS A 97 -5.34 -8.94 9.27
C LYS A 97 -6.39 -9.44 8.29
N LEU A 98 -5.97 -9.84 7.09
CA LEU A 98 -6.84 -10.40 6.06
C LEU A 98 -6.16 -11.62 5.43
N LEU A 99 -6.89 -12.74 5.42
CA LEU A 99 -6.48 -13.96 4.74
C LEU A 99 -7.44 -14.24 3.59
N ARG A 100 -6.92 -14.28 2.36
CA ARG A 100 -7.67 -14.71 1.17
C ARG A 100 -7.41 -16.19 0.93
N LEU A 101 -8.48 -16.98 0.90
CA LEU A 101 -8.45 -18.41 0.60
C LEU A 101 -9.29 -18.68 -0.65
N GLU A 102 -8.70 -19.34 -1.66
CA GLU A 102 -9.39 -19.74 -2.88
C GLU A 102 -9.36 -21.27 -3.01
N PHE A 103 -10.54 -21.86 -3.23
CA PHE A 103 -10.71 -23.30 -3.36
C PHE A 103 -11.62 -23.59 -4.56
N ASN A 104 -11.23 -24.56 -5.39
CA ASN A 104 -12.14 -25.14 -6.39
C ASN A 104 -13.01 -26.20 -5.71
N LEU A 105 -14.31 -25.95 -5.64
CA LEU A 105 -15.25 -26.85 -4.97
C LEU A 105 -16.03 -27.67 -5.98
N PRO A 106 -16.12 -29.01 -5.79
CA PRO A 106 -17.04 -29.82 -6.56
C PRO A 106 -18.48 -29.42 -6.23
N ASP A 107 -19.31 -29.28 -7.27
CA ASP A 107 -20.69 -28.82 -7.17
C ASP A 107 -21.60 -29.94 -6.64
N HIS A 108 -21.46 -30.19 -5.34
CA HIS A 108 -22.26 -31.15 -4.60
C HIS A 108 -22.99 -30.45 -3.45
N PRO A 109 -24.30 -30.73 -3.27
CA PRO A 109 -25.08 -30.16 -2.17
C PRO A 109 -24.39 -30.36 -0.81
N GLY A 110 -24.27 -29.29 -0.02
CA GLY A 110 -23.72 -29.31 1.34
C GLY A 110 -22.21 -29.08 1.46
N THR A 111 -21.46 -28.95 0.35
CA THR A 111 -20.01 -28.68 0.39
C THR A 111 -19.69 -27.29 0.96
N MET A 112 -20.47 -26.27 0.56
CA MET A 112 -20.33 -24.91 1.07
C MET A 112 -20.61 -24.83 2.58
N GLU A 113 -21.65 -25.54 3.04
CA GLU A 113 -22.06 -25.57 4.45
C GLU A 113 -20.96 -26.15 5.35
N LYS A 114 -20.27 -27.20 4.90
CA LYS A 114 -19.13 -27.78 5.62
C LYS A 114 -17.97 -26.79 5.78
N ILE A 115 -17.68 -26.00 4.75
CA ILE A 115 -16.59 -25.01 4.79
C ILE A 115 -16.95 -23.85 5.70
N VAL A 116 -18.17 -23.31 5.58
CA VAL A 116 -18.63 -22.23 6.46
C VAL A 116 -18.59 -22.69 7.92
N ASN A 117 -19.04 -23.91 8.22
CA ASN A 117 -18.98 -24.45 9.57
C ASN A 117 -17.55 -24.65 10.10
N ALA A 118 -16.61 -25.08 9.25
CA ALA A 118 -15.20 -25.20 9.61
C ALA A 118 -14.54 -23.84 9.91
N ILE A 119 -14.91 -22.80 9.17
CA ILE A 119 -14.39 -21.44 9.39
C ILE A 119 -15.06 -20.79 10.61
N SER A 120 -16.38 -20.94 10.77
CA SER A 120 -17.15 -20.39 11.88
C SER A 120 -16.75 -20.99 13.23
N SER A 121 -16.39 -22.27 13.28
CA SER A 121 -15.87 -22.91 14.51
C SER A 121 -14.50 -22.39 14.95
N SER A 122 -13.81 -21.65 14.08
CA SER A 122 -12.49 -21.04 14.35
C SER A 122 -12.58 -19.60 14.88
N GLY A 123 -13.78 -19.01 14.98
CA GLY A 123 -14.00 -17.64 15.49
C GLY A 123 -13.71 -16.51 14.50
N SER A 124 -13.51 -16.82 13.21
CA SER A 124 -13.17 -15.84 12.17
C SER A 124 -14.40 -15.14 11.57
N LYS A 125 -14.31 -13.82 11.31
CA LYS A 125 -15.36 -13.05 10.65
C LYS A 125 -15.27 -13.24 9.13
N HIS A 126 -16.29 -13.84 8.51
CA HIS A 126 -16.31 -14.08 7.07
C HIS A 126 -16.80 -12.85 6.28
N ILE A 127 -16.08 -12.49 5.22
CA ILE A 127 -16.51 -11.51 4.22
C ILE A 127 -16.74 -12.29 2.91
N PRO A 128 -17.98 -12.37 2.40
CA PRO A 128 -18.25 -13.10 1.16
C PRO A 128 -17.59 -12.39 -0.03
N CYS A 129 -16.83 -13.12 -0.84
CA CYS A 129 -16.40 -12.64 -2.15
C CYS A 129 -17.59 -12.73 -3.12
N GLY A 130 -18.05 -11.58 -3.61
CA GLY A 130 -19.08 -11.52 -4.65
C GLY A 130 -18.56 -12.07 -5.98
N SER A 131 -19.45 -12.76 -6.69
CA SER A 131 -19.28 -13.27 -8.07
C SER A 131 -19.04 -12.16 -9.09
#